data_AF-A0A7S2H4H4-F1
#
_entry.id   AF-A0A7S2H4H4-F1
#
_cell.length_a   1.000
_cell.length_b   1.000
_cell.length_c   1.000
_cell.angle_alpha   90.00
_cell.angle_beta   90.00
_cell.angle_gamma   90.00
#
_symmetry.space_group_name_H-M   'P 1'
#
loop_
_entity.id
_entity.type
_entity.pdbx_description
1 polymer ?
#
loop_
_entity_poly.entity_id
_entity_poly.type
_entity_poly.pdbx_seq_one_letter_code
_entity_poly.pdbx_strand_id
1 'polypeptide(L)'
;KVCMLYAVRCGGGALELLPKEGSGGQNKVTLQLRQGRMYLFRHDLFSYAYRPAGESLALQAWLQEESQVFEFREVDRAPVADVEDAVHVVSVHELFPAGCDNCEMTFRAFLGGTDALTGVPICRFDEDLYLMAGDPLAPAYGKAYTMHGALIDNHRLVSFDNEFFGIPHEEAMAMAPSQRWVLETGYTTLYNGGLTKKDLAGKRVGTFLGDSGSEWNGFAVGVVFGVYQKRDQYQASCNTCYTTISRLAHCLSLRGPCLTVDTACSASLVAANSAMHFMRRRVMREGEANRVQERGAESLNHAMCGGILAMVHPGGWIGECSAKMLSLSGRCFTWDASADGFIRGEGCCCAYLRSRETPEVEEVQRHLATVLGTAVAANGRGASLTAPSGPAMSMAMA
;
A
#
# COMPACT_ATOMS: atom_id res chain seq x y z
N LYS A 1 -28.18 -12.30 -7.38
CA LYS A 1 -27.18 -11.20 -7.41
C LYS A 1 -26.92 -10.82 -8.87
N VAL A 2 -27.11 -9.56 -9.28
CA VAL A 2 -27.00 -9.18 -10.72
C VAL A 2 -25.75 -8.34 -10.92
N CYS A 3 -24.98 -8.63 -11.97
CA CYS A 3 -23.94 -7.75 -12.46
C CYS A 3 -24.43 -7.01 -13.70
N MET A 4 -24.15 -5.71 -13.76
CA MET A 4 -24.37 -4.84 -14.90
C MET A 4 -23.01 -4.43 -15.46
N LEU A 5 -22.78 -4.68 -16.74
CA LEU A 5 -21.59 -4.24 -17.46
C LEU A 5 -22.04 -3.39 -18.64
N TYR A 6 -21.70 -2.10 -18.63
CA TYR A 6 -22.01 -1.16 -19.70
C TYR A 6 -20.76 -0.89 -20.55
N ALA A 7 -20.75 -1.35 -21.80
CA ALA A 7 -19.65 -1.16 -22.73
C ALA A 7 -19.66 0.26 -23.31
N VAL A 8 -19.02 1.22 -22.63
CA VAL A 8 -18.94 2.64 -23.03
C VAL A 8 -18.19 2.81 -24.36
N ARG A 9 -17.04 2.15 -24.50
CA ARG A 9 -16.25 2.07 -25.73
C ARG A 9 -15.87 0.60 -25.94
N CYS A 10 -15.99 0.07 -27.15
CA CYS A 10 -15.66 -1.33 -27.39
C CYS A 10 -15.43 -1.60 -28.89
N GLY A 11 -14.21 -1.98 -29.26
CA GLY A 11 -13.86 -2.42 -30.61
C GLY A 11 -14.35 -3.83 -31.00
N GLY A 12 -15.11 -4.50 -30.12
CA GLY A 12 -15.63 -5.85 -30.30
C GLY A 12 -15.19 -6.81 -29.20
N GLY A 13 -15.20 -8.12 -29.47
CA GLY A 13 -14.83 -9.15 -28.51
C GLY A 13 -16.05 -9.81 -27.85
N ALA A 14 -15.84 -10.51 -26.74
CA ALA A 14 -16.88 -11.32 -26.11
C ALA A 14 -16.91 -11.19 -24.58
N LEU A 15 -18.12 -11.23 -24.03
CA LEU A 15 -18.39 -11.47 -22.62
C LEU A 15 -18.82 -12.93 -22.48
N GLU A 16 -17.96 -13.76 -21.91
CA GLU A 16 -18.24 -15.18 -21.68
C GLU A 16 -18.79 -15.35 -20.26
N LEU A 17 -19.99 -15.89 -20.12
CA LEU A 17 -20.59 -16.27 -18.86
C LEU A 17 -20.34 -17.77 -18.63
N LEU A 18 -19.62 -18.08 -17.56
CA LEU A 18 -19.22 -19.42 -17.19
C LEU A 18 -20.06 -19.89 -15.99
N PRO A 19 -20.77 -21.01 -16.09
CA PRO A 19 -21.63 -21.49 -15.00
C PRO A 19 -20.76 -21.85 -13.79
N LYS A 20 -21.16 -21.38 -12.60
CA LYS A 20 -20.53 -21.76 -11.33
C LYS A 20 -20.94 -23.17 -10.92
N GLU A 21 -20.08 -23.89 -10.18
CA GLU A 21 -20.44 -25.20 -9.63
C GLU A 21 -21.70 -25.09 -8.75
N GLY A 22 -22.65 -26.02 -8.93
CA GLY A 22 -23.94 -26.00 -8.22
C GLY A 22 -25.04 -25.12 -8.84
N SER A 23 -24.79 -24.44 -9.97
CA SER A 23 -25.77 -23.58 -10.67
C SER A 23 -26.91 -24.32 -11.40
N GLY A 24 -27.07 -25.63 -11.20
CA GLY A 24 -28.17 -26.41 -11.76
C GLY A 24 -28.02 -26.79 -13.24
N GLY A 25 -26.80 -26.99 -13.72
CA GLY A 25 -26.55 -27.48 -15.09
C GLY A 25 -26.65 -26.42 -16.18
N GLN A 26 -26.38 -25.15 -15.85
CA GLN A 26 -26.34 -24.08 -16.84
C GLN A 26 -25.16 -24.25 -17.81
N ASN A 27 -25.35 -23.89 -19.08
CA ASN A 27 -24.31 -23.92 -20.10
C ASN A 27 -23.52 -22.61 -20.12
N LYS A 28 -22.27 -22.67 -20.58
CA LYS A 28 -21.50 -21.47 -20.95
C LYS A 28 -22.29 -20.65 -21.97
N VAL A 29 -22.37 -19.34 -21.76
CA VAL A 29 -23.00 -18.38 -22.69
C VAL A 29 -21.96 -17.39 -23.16
N THR A 30 -21.83 -17.18 -24.46
CA THR A 30 -20.92 -16.17 -25.02
C THR A 30 -21.73 -15.05 -25.64
N LEU A 31 -21.59 -13.83 -25.11
CA LEU A 31 -22.25 -12.62 -25.58
C LEU A 31 -21.25 -11.76 -26.36
N GLN A 32 -21.59 -11.35 -27.58
CA GLN A 32 -20.71 -10.46 -28.35
C GLN A 32 -20.75 -9.04 -27.77
N LEU A 33 -19.57 -8.48 -27.52
CA LEU A 33 -19.43 -7.12 -27.03
C LEU A 33 -19.71 -6.10 -28.12
N ARG A 34 -20.50 -5.09 -27.79
CA ARG A 34 -20.88 -3.99 -28.68
C ARG A 34 -20.90 -2.70 -27.88
N GLN A 35 -20.36 -1.65 -28.49
CA GLN A 35 -20.38 -0.32 -27.90
C GLN A 35 -21.81 0.16 -27.62
N GLY A 36 -22.00 0.84 -26.48
CA GLY A 36 -23.30 1.37 -26.03
C GLY A 36 -24.27 0.30 -25.54
N ARG A 37 -23.82 -0.94 -25.30
CA ARG A 37 -24.68 -2.02 -24.77
C ARG A 37 -24.42 -2.27 -23.29
N MET A 38 -25.52 -2.54 -22.60
CA MET A 38 -25.53 -2.98 -21.22
C MET A 38 -25.80 -4.48 -21.17
N TYR A 39 -24.94 -5.20 -20.49
CA TYR A 39 -25.01 -6.64 -20.28
C TYR A 39 -25.41 -6.87 -18.83
N LEU A 40 -26.52 -7.57 -18.62
CA LEU A 40 -27.01 -7.93 -17.31
C LEU A 40 -26.98 -9.44 -17.16
N PHE A 41 -26.35 -9.94 -16.11
CA PHE A 41 -26.31 -11.37 -15.84
C PHE A 41 -26.29 -11.67 -14.34
N ARG A 42 -26.76 -12.87 -13.99
CA ARG A 42 -26.80 -13.39 -12.62
C ARG A 42 -25.40 -13.83 -12.19
N HIS A 43 -24.65 -12.96 -11.50
CA HIS A 43 -23.30 -13.28 -11.03
C HIS A 43 -23.28 -14.40 -9.96
N ASP A 44 -24.40 -14.64 -9.28
CA ASP A 44 -24.56 -15.79 -8.39
C ASP A 44 -24.64 -17.12 -9.15
N LEU A 45 -24.99 -17.13 -10.43
CA LEU A 45 -25.00 -18.35 -11.26
C LEU A 45 -23.81 -18.45 -12.20
N PHE A 46 -23.29 -17.30 -12.64
CA PHE A 46 -22.22 -17.23 -13.62
C PHE A 46 -21.02 -16.44 -13.08
N SER A 47 -19.82 -17.01 -13.18
CA SER A 47 -18.60 -16.20 -13.33
C SER A 47 -18.54 -15.67 -14.76
N TYR A 48 -17.67 -14.70 -15.04
CA TYR A 48 -17.58 -14.15 -16.39
C TYR A 48 -16.14 -13.83 -16.78
N ALA A 49 -15.86 -13.87 -18.08
CA ALA A 49 -14.63 -13.37 -18.68
C ALA A 49 -14.98 -12.27 -19.68
N TYR A 50 -14.50 -11.05 -19.43
CA TYR A 50 -14.61 -9.93 -20.36
C TYR A 50 -13.39 -9.94 -21.28
N ARG A 51 -13.60 -10.26 -22.56
CA ARG A 51 -12.56 -10.40 -23.60
C ARG A 51 -12.79 -9.37 -24.72
N PRO A 52 -12.50 -8.08 -24.50
CA PRO A 52 -12.66 -7.07 -25.53
C PRO A 52 -11.63 -7.24 -26.66
N ALA A 53 -11.99 -6.77 -27.85
CA ALA A 53 -11.06 -6.62 -28.98
C ALA A 53 -10.82 -5.12 -29.22
N GLY A 54 -9.55 -4.72 -29.30
CA GLY A 54 -9.15 -3.31 -29.49
C GLY A 54 -9.41 -2.43 -28.26
N GLU A 55 -9.46 -1.10 -28.47
CA GLU A 55 -9.78 -0.16 -27.40
C GLU A 55 -11.15 -0.47 -26.77
N SER A 56 -11.17 -0.56 -25.44
CA SER A 56 -12.42 -0.76 -24.71
C SER A 56 -12.44 -0.05 -23.37
N LEU A 57 -13.63 0.42 -23.00
CA LEU A 57 -13.98 0.98 -21.71
C LEU A 57 -15.34 0.41 -21.34
N ALA A 58 -15.43 -0.26 -20.20
CA ALA A 58 -16.69 -0.74 -19.65
C ALA A 58 -16.85 -0.22 -18.23
N LEU A 59 -18.06 0.22 -17.89
CA LEU A 59 -18.46 0.50 -16.52
C LEU A 59 -19.14 -0.73 -15.97
N GLN A 60 -18.67 -1.21 -14.83
CA GLN A 60 -19.23 -2.39 -14.20
C GLN A 60 -19.79 -2.02 -12.82
N ALA A 61 -20.99 -2.53 -12.54
CA ALA A 61 -21.62 -2.40 -11.25
C ALA A 61 -22.24 -3.75 -10.85
N TRP A 62 -22.26 -4.02 -9.54
CA TRP A 62 -22.99 -5.15 -8.99
C TRP A 62 -24.22 -4.62 -8.27
N LEU A 63 -25.39 -5.07 -8.73
CA LEU A 63 -26.61 -5.02 -7.96
C LEU A 63 -26.49 -6.13 -6.90
N GLN A 64 -25.86 -5.76 -5.79
CA GLN A 64 -25.86 -6.56 -4.59
C GLN A 64 -27.28 -6.62 -4.01
N GLU A 65 -27.49 -7.51 -3.04
CA GLU A 65 -28.66 -7.42 -2.16
C GLU A 65 -28.70 -6.03 -1.50
N GLU A 66 -29.81 -5.66 -0.86
CA GLU A 66 -29.82 -4.46 -0.01
C GLU A 66 -28.53 -4.44 0.82
N SER A 67 -27.85 -3.27 0.82
CA SER A 67 -26.63 -3.08 1.60
C SER A 67 -26.84 -3.74 2.95
N GLN A 68 -25.94 -4.65 3.35
CA GLN A 68 -26.04 -5.21 4.69
C GLN A 68 -26.17 -4.02 5.64
N VAL A 69 -27.30 -3.95 6.33
CA VAL A 69 -27.48 -2.95 7.36
C VAL A 69 -26.45 -3.31 8.39
N PHE A 70 -25.36 -2.56 8.43
CA PHE A 70 -24.40 -2.66 9.50
C PHE A 70 -25.15 -2.24 10.75
N GLU A 71 -25.64 -3.23 11.51
CA GLU A 71 -26.05 -3.03 12.88
C GLU A 71 -24.78 -2.72 13.67
N PHE A 72 -24.43 -1.44 13.71
CA PHE A 72 -23.47 -0.94 14.67
C PHE A 72 -24.08 -1.18 16.04
N ARG A 73 -23.60 -2.22 16.72
CA ARG A 73 -23.95 -2.46 18.11
C ARG A 73 -23.00 -1.65 18.96
N GLU A 74 -23.58 -0.81 19.80
CA GLU A 74 -22.86 -0.23 20.91
C GLU A 74 -22.44 -1.40 21.81
N VAL A 75 -21.13 -1.63 21.90
CA VAL A 75 -20.58 -2.59 22.85
C VAL A 75 -20.46 -1.89 24.19
N ASP A 76 -21.04 -2.47 25.25
CA ASP A 76 -21.09 -1.91 26.61
C ASP A 76 -19.70 -1.48 27.13
N ARG A 77 -18.64 -2.10 26.61
CA ARG A 77 -17.28 -1.57 26.67
C ARG A 77 -16.46 -1.99 25.45
N ALA A 78 -15.58 -1.09 24.98
CA ALA A 78 -14.50 -1.48 24.08
C ALA A 78 -13.57 -2.51 24.77
N PRO A 79 -12.91 -3.42 24.04
CA PRO A 79 -11.85 -4.25 24.62
C PRO A 79 -10.83 -3.33 25.29
N VAL A 80 -10.67 -3.48 26.61
CA VAL A 80 -9.92 -2.54 27.44
C VAL A 80 -8.44 -2.73 27.16
N ALA A 81 -7.83 -1.78 26.45
CA ALA A 81 -6.41 -1.50 26.65
C ALA A 81 -6.29 -0.87 28.04
N ASP A 82 -5.28 -1.26 28.84
CA ASP A 82 -4.93 -0.52 30.05
C ASP A 82 -4.80 0.96 29.66
N VAL A 83 -5.63 1.81 30.28
CA VAL A 83 -5.89 3.17 29.82
C VAL A 83 -4.59 3.99 29.81
N GLU A 84 -3.64 3.64 30.68
CA GLU A 84 -2.32 4.27 30.81
C GLU A 84 -1.36 3.97 29.64
N ASP A 85 -1.59 2.90 28.87
CA ASP A 85 -0.74 2.46 27.74
C ASP A 85 -1.40 2.68 26.37
N ALA A 86 -2.50 3.43 26.32
CA ALA A 86 -3.23 3.67 25.10
C ALA A 86 -2.41 4.51 24.10
N VAL A 87 -2.29 3.99 22.88
CA VAL A 87 -1.73 4.71 21.73
C VAL A 87 -2.85 4.97 20.74
N HIS A 88 -3.00 6.24 20.38
CA HIS A 88 -4.06 6.73 19.53
C HIS A 88 -3.53 7.07 18.14
N VAL A 89 -4.29 6.70 17.10
CA VAL A 89 -4.10 7.20 15.73
C VAL A 89 -4.75 8.57 15.65
N VAL A 90 -3.96 9.62 15.51
CA VAL A 90 -4.42 11.01 15.51
C VAL A 90 -4.80 11.45 14.10
N SER A 91 -3.98 11.11 13.12
CA SER A 91 -4.20 11.43 11.70
C SER A 91 -3.59 10.37 10.80
N VAL A 92 -4.13 10.27 9.59
CA VAL A 92 -3.62 9.43 8.50
C VAL A 92 -3.61 10.27 7.24
N HIS A 93 -2.61 10.07 6.38
CA HIS A 93 -2.62 10.58 5.02
C HIS A 93 -2.05 9.52 4.08
N GLU A 94 -2.58 9.49 2.86
CA GLU A 94 -2.26 8.45 1.90
C GLU A 94 -2.29 8.98 0.47
N LEU A 95 -1.43 8.39 -0.35
CA LEU A 95 -1.34 8.57 -1.78
C LEU A 95 -1.51 7.18 -2.40
N PHE A 96 -2.63 6.98 -3.09
CA PHE A 96 -3.01 5.74 -3.73
C PHE A 96 -3.40 5.94 -5.20
N PRO A 97 -3.48 4.85 -5.98
CA PRO A 97 -3.97 4.85 -7.36
C PRO A 97 -5.38 5.44 -7.52
N ALA A 98 -5.81 5.61 -8.78
CA ALA A 98 -7.11 6.20 -9.15
C ALA A 98 -7.32 7.64 -8.62
N GLY A 99 -6.24 8.41 -8.46
CA GLY A 99 -6.29 9.80 -8.03
C GLY A 99 -6.60 10.00 -6.55
N CYS A 100 -6.48 8.95 -5.74
CA CYS A 100 -6.73 9.02 -4.30
C CYS A 100 -5.53 9.66 -3.59
N ASP A 101 -5.55 10.97 -3.37
CA ASP A 101 -4.48 11.70 -2.69
C ASP A 101 -4.75 12.01 -1.21
N ASN A 102 -5.82 11.42 -0.66
CA ASN A 102 -6.15 11.48 0.77
C ASN A 102 -7.19 10.40 1.14
N CYS A 103 -7.42 10.23 2.45
CA CYS A 103 -8.33 9.22 2.98
C CYS A 103 -9.80 9.38 2.56
N GLU A 104 -10.26 10.61 2.33
CA GLU A 104 -11.65 10.83 1.88
C GLU A 104 -11.85 10.34 0.45
N MET A 105 -10.90 10.59 -0.44
CA MET A 105 -10.93 10.09 -1.81
C MET A 105 -10.84 8.57 -1.87
N THR A 106 -9.93 7.96 -1.11
CA THR A 106 -9.83 6.51 -1.02
C THR A 106 -11.10 5.88 -0.49
N PHE A 107 -11.69 6.45 0.57
CA PHE A 107 -12.96 5.97 1.12
C PHE A 107 -14.08 6.02 0.08
N ARG A 108 -14.16 7.11 -0.71
CA ARG A 108 -15.10 7.19 -1.84
C ARG A 108 -14.81 6.15 -2.91
N ALA A 109 -13.55 5.91 -3.24
CA ALA A 109 -13.16 4.90 -4.22
C ALA A 109 -13.60 3.49 -3.78
N PHE A 110 -13.44 3.16 -2.49
CA PHE A 110 -13.94 1.91 -1.91
C PHE A 110 -15.46 1.80 -1.95
N LEU A 111 -16.18 2.85 -1.54
CA LEU A 111 -17.65 2.87 -1.62
C LEU A 111 -18.15 2.74 -3.06
N GLY A 112 -17.41 3.28 -4.03
CA GLY A 112 -17.72 3.16 -5.45
C GLY A 112 -17.35 1.81 -6.08
N GLY A 113 -16.66 0.92 -5.35
CA GLY A 113 -16.15 -0.33 -5.92
C GLY A 113 -15.15 -0.10 -7.07
N THR A 114 -14.34 0.95 -6.96
CA THR A 114 -13.47 1.42 -8.04
C THR A 114 -12.36 0.42 -8.35
N ASP A 115 -12.29 -0.07 -9.59
CA ASP A 115 -11.15 -0.82 -10.12
C ASP A 115 -10.06 0.17 -10.57
N ALA A 116 -8.97 0.27 -9.80
CA ALA A 116 -7.89 1.23 -10.03
C ALA A 116 -6.78 0.69 -10.96
N LEU A 117 -7.01 -0.46 -11.60
CA LEU A 117 -6.00 -1.13 -12.41
C LEU A 117 -5.81 -0.46 -13.77
N THR A 118 -4.56 -0.38 -14.18
CA THR A 118 -4.13 0.23 -15.44
C THR A 118 -3.02 -0.61 -16.09
N GLY A 119 -2.84 -0.47 -17.40
CA GLY A 119 -1.60 -0.87 -18.08
C GLY A 119 -0.44 0.02 -17.68
N VAL A 120 0.80 -0.43 -17.90
CA VAL A 120 1.97 0.38 -17.56
C VAL A 120 2.12 1.50 -18.59
N PRO A 121 2.14 2.77 -18.17
CA PRO A 121 2.33 3.88 -19.10
C PRO A 121 3.74 3.87 -19.70
N ILE A 122 3.85 4.19 -21.00
CA ILE A 122 5.13 4.27 -21.74
C ILE A 122 6.17 5.19 -21.09
N CYS A 123 5.73 6.20 -20.33
CA CYS A 123 6.63 7.11 -19.61
C CYS A 123 7.31 6.46 -18.39
N ARG A 124 6.88 5.27 -17.96
CA ARG A 124 7.59 4.44 -16.97
C ARG A 124 8.66 3.63 -17.68
N PHE A 125 8.22 2.82 -18.64
CA PHE A 125 9.04 2.00 -19.52
C PHE A 125 8.18 1.48 -20.66
N ASP A 126 8.83 1.00 -21.72
CA ASP A 126 8.17 0.37 -22.85
C ASP A 126 7.76 -1.06 -22.52
N GLU A 127 6.47 -1.27 -22.26
CA GLU A 127 5.92 -2.58 -21.89
C GLU A 127 6.09 -3.64 -22.99
N ASP A 128 6.11 -3.25 -24.28
CA ASP A 128 6.22 -4.18 -25.41
C ASP A 128 7.54 -4.96 -25.39
N LEU A 129 8.59 -4.37 -24.81
CA LEU A 129 9.89 -5.03 -24.64
C LEU A 129 9.84 -6.17 -23.62
N TYR A 130 8.96 -6.08 -22.62
CA TYR A 130 9.00 -6.93 -21.44
C TYR A 130 7.76 -7.79 -21.25
N LEU A 131 6.68 -7.53 -21.98
CA LEU A 131 5.41 -8.26 -21.88
C LEU A 131 5.28 -9.30 -23.01
N MET A 132 4.83 -10.49 -22.64
CA MET A 132 4.24 -11.50 -23.53
C MET A 132 2.86 -11.84 -22.98
N ALA A 133 1.89 -10.98 -23.30
CA ALA A 133 0.59 -10.95 -22.63
C ALA A 133 -0.12 -12.31 -22.64
N GLY A 134 -0.43 -12.82 -21.45
CA GLY A 134 -1.16 -14.06 -21.26
C GLY A 134 -0.39 -15.34 -21.61
N ASP A 135 0.89 -15.26 -21.98
CA ASP A 135 1.70 -16.43 -22.31
C ASP A 135 2.42 -16.98 -21.05
N PRO A 136 2.05 -18.15 -20.52
CA PRO A 136 2.69 -18.72 -19.35
C PRO A 136 4.19 -19.04 -19.53
N LEU A 137 4.68 -19.09 -20.78
CA LEU A 137 6.11 -19.28 -21.10
C LEU A 137 6.91 -17.97 -21.10
N ALA A 138 6.27 -16.80 -20.94
CA ALA A 138 6.95 -15.51 -20.90
C ALA A 138 8.19 -15.48 -19.98
N PRO A 139 8.16 -16.06 -18.75
CA PRO A 139 9.33 -16.03 -17.88
C PRO A 139 10.55 -16.77 -18.42
N ALA A 140 10.37 -17.79 -19.27
CA ALA A 140 11.49 -18.50 -19.92
C ALA A 140 12.28 -17.60 -20.88
N TYR A 141 11.67 -16.49 -21.32
CA TYR A 141 12.29 -15.47 -22.17
C TYR A 141 12.69 -14.21 -21.38
N GLY A 142 12.63 -14.26 -20.04
CA GLY A 142 12.88 -13.10 -19.19
C GLY A 142 11.80 -12.01 -19.31
N LYS A 143 10.57 -12.41 -19.66
CA LYS A 143 9.42 -11.52 -19.85
C LYS A 143 8.32 -11.81 -18.83
N ALA A 144 7.46 -10.83 -18.59
CA ALA A 144 6.25 -10.99 -17.80
C ALA A 144 5.09 -11.46 -18.69
N TYR A 145 4.18 -12.25 -18.14
CA TYR A 145 2.92 -12.60 -18.81
C TYR A 145 1.78 -11.62 -18.52
N THR A 146 1.97 -10.75 -17.52
CA THR A 146 1.03 -9.70 -17.13
C THR A 146 1.80 -8.46 -16.68
N MET A 147 1.32 -7.29 -17.06
CA MET A 147 1.83 -5.99 -16.61
C MET A 147 0.66 -5.02 -16.32
N HIS A 148 -0.40 -5.53 -15.70
CA HIS A 148 -1.38 -4.67 -15.05
C HIS A 148 -0.95 -4.35 -13.63
N GLY A 149 -1.22 -3.12 -13.21
CA GLY A 149 -0.99 -2.68 -11.84
C GLY A 149 -1.89 -1.51 -11.47
N ALA A 150 -2.09 -1.33 -10.17
CA ALA A 150 -2.70 -0.12 -9.64
C ALA A 150 -1.59 0.93 -9.48
N LEU A 151 -1.53 1.90 -10.38
CA LEU A 151 -0.42 2.85 -10.45
C LEU A 151 -0.86 4.24 -10.00
N ILE A 152 0.02 4.94 -9.29
CA ILE A 152 -0.15 6.35 -9.00
C ILE A 152 0.10 7.14 -10.30
N ASP A 153 -0.61 8.26 -10.45
CA ASP A 153 -0.50 9.13 -11.62
C ASP A 153 0.96 9.51 -11.90
N ASN A 154 1.37 9.42 -13.18
CA ASN A 154 2.76 9.64 -13.57
C ASN A 154 3.26 11.05 -13.27
N HIS A 155 2.38 12.05 -13.22
CA HIS A 155 2.74 13.38 -12.76
C HIS A 155 3.34 13.35 -11.36
N ARG A 156 2.79 12.53 -10.44
CA ARG A 156 3.32 12.40 -9.08
C ARG A 156 4.71 11.78 -9.02
N LEU A 157 5.19 11.09 -10.07
CA LEU A 157 6.57 10.59 -10.09
C LEU A 157 7.61 11.67 -10.28
N VAL A 158 7.26 12.77 -10.92
CA VAL A 158 8.21 13.83 -11.29
C VAL A 158 7.98 15.09 -10.46
N SER A 159 6.75 15.31 -10.01
CA SER A 159 6.36 16.48 -9.23
C SER A 159 6.77 16.34 -7.77
N PHE A 160 7.42 17.38 -7.24
CA PHE A 160 7.82 17.48 -5.85
C PHE A 160 8.18 18.92 -5.49
N ASP A 161 7.67 19.42 -4.38
CA ASP A 161 8.00 20.76 -3.87
C ASP A 161 9.33 20.71 -3.09
N ASN A 162 10.44 20.76 -3.82
CA ASN A 162 11.78 20.67 -3.22
C ASN A 162 12.12 21.90 -2.36
N GLU A 163 11.61 23.09 -2.71
CA GLU A 163 11.87 24.33 -1.97
C GLU A 163 11.25 24.26 -0.58
N PHE A 164 10.03 23.72 -0.47
CA PHE A 164 9.37 23.52 0.82
C PHE A 164 10.21 22.66 1.78
N PHE A 165 10.93 21.66 1.28
CA PHE A 165 11.82 20.80 2.08
C PHE A 165 13.27 21.29 2.18
N GLY A 166 13.60 22.41 1.54
CA GLY A 166 14.98 22.95 1.52
C GLY A 166 15.95 22.06 0.74
N ILE A 167 15.45 21.28 -0.22
CA ILE A 167 16.26 20.34 -1.01
C ILE A 167 16.69 21.03 -2.31
N PRO A 168 17.99 21.05 -2.66
CA PRO A 168 18.47 21.59 -3.92
C PRO A 168 17.83 20.90 -5.13
N HIS A 169 17.56 21.67 -6.19
CA HIS A 169 16.93 21.15 -7.41
C HIS A 169 17.67 19.94 -8.00
N GLU A 170 19.00 19.97 -8.02
CA GLU A 170 19.84 18.89 -8.55
C GLU A 170 19.72 17.59 -7.75
N GLU A 171 19.52 17.69 -6.42
CA GLU A 171 19.27 16.54 -5.56
C GLU A 171 17.84 16.01 -5.78
N ALA A 172 16.85 16.90 -5.83
CA ALA A 172 15.46 16.52 -6.10
C ALA A 172 15.28 15.77 -7.42
N MET A 173 16.04 16.14 -8.46
CA MET A 173 16.08 15.45 -9.76
C MET A 173 16.71 14.05 -9.70
N ALA A 174 17.53 13.76 -8.69
CA ALA A 174 18.11 12.44 -8.47
C ALA A 174 17.24 11.56 -7.56
N MET A 175 16.40 12.16 -6.71
CA MET A 175 15.59 11.46 -5.71
C MET A 175 14.59 10.48 -6.31
N ALA A 176 14.61 9.24 -5.81
CA ALA A 176 13.58 8.25 -6.08
C ALA A 176 12.18 8.80 -5.70
N PRO A 177 11.12 8.47 -6.46
CA PRO A 177 9.76 8.90 -6.15
C PRO A 177 9.33 8.52 -4.73
N SER A 178 9.74 7.36 -4.22
CA SER A 178 9.44 6.90 -2.86
C SER A 178 9.89 7.90 -1.78
N GLN A 179 11.07 8.51 -1.92
CA GLN A 179 11.56 9.53 -0.99
C GLN A 179 10.72 10.80 -1.03
N ARG A 180 10.33 11.23 -2.22
CA ARG A 180 9.52 12.44 -2.44
C ARG A 180 8.10 12.24 -1.89
N TRP A 181 7.48 11.10 -2.17
CA TRP A 181 6.15 10.74 -1.67
C TRP A 181 6.11 10.64 -0.15
N VAL A 182 7.12 10.04 0.47
CA VAL A 182 7.20 9.94 1.94
C VAL A 182 7.38 11.31 2.58
N LEU A 183 8.17 12.22 1.98
CA LEU A 183 8.30 13.59 2.47
C LEU A 183 6.96 14.33 2.49
N GLU A 184 6.24 14.34 1.37
CA GLU A 184 4.93 15.00 1.26
C GLU A 184 3.88 14.32 2.16
N THR A 185 3.77 13.00 2.07
CA THR A 185 2.75 12.22 2.81
C THR A 185 2.99 12.27 4.31
N GLY A 186 4.24 12.09 4.74
CA GLY A 186 4.60 12.09 6.15
C GLY A 186 4.47 13.47 6.80
N TYR A 187 4.91 14.54 6.11
CA TYR A 187 4.66 15.90 6.60
C TYR A 187 3.17 16.20 6.69
N THR A 188 2.40 15.89 5.65
CA THR A 188 0.94 16.14 5.63
C THR A 188 0.23 15.36 6.74
N THR A 189 0.67 14.14 7.02
CA THR A 189 0.16 13.34 8.15
C THR A 189 0.38 14.07 9.48
N LEU A 190 1.61 14.51 9.76
CA LEU A 190 1.94 15.23 11.00
C LEU A 190 1.21 16.57 11.10
N TYR A 191 1.11 17.30 9.99
CA TYR A 191 0.39 18.56 9.88
C TYR A 191 -1.10 18.40 10.17
N ASN A 192 -1.75 17.39 9.58
CA ASN A 192 -3.14 17.03 9.89
C ASN A 192 -3.34 16.62 11.36
N GLY A 193 -2.27 16.15 12.01
CA GLY A 193 -2.19 15.91 13.45
C GLY A 193 -1.99 17.16 14.31
N GLY A 194 -1.96 18.35 13.70
CA GLY A 194 -1.78 19.63 14.37
C GLY A 194 -0.33 20.06 14.59
N LEU A 195 0.66 19.40 13.96
CA LEU A 195 2.08 19.76 14.12
C LEU A 195 2.61 20.46 12.88
N THR A 196 2.91 21.76 12.99
CA THR A 196 3.57 22.53 11.92
C THR A 196 5.06 22.19 11.84
N LYS A 197 5.75 22.56 10.74
CA LYS A 197 7.22 22.43 10.65
C LYS A 197 7.96 23.07 11.83
N LYS A 198 7.43 24.18 12.36
CA LYS A 198 8.01 24.87 13.51
C LYS A 198 7.88 24.04 14.78
N ASP A 199 6.73 23.39 14.99
CA ASP A 199 6.48 22.54 16.16
C ASP A 199 7.30 21.25 16.11
N LEU A 200 7.60 20.76 14.90
CA LEU A 200 8.36 19.54 14.66
C LEU A 200 9.86 19.72 14.88
N ALA A 201 10.39 20.94 14.69
CA ALA A 201 11.82 21.20 14.77
C ALA A 201 12.39 20.88 16.17
N GLY A 202 13.25 19.86 16.25
CA GLY A 202 13.85 19.37 17.49
C GLY A 202 12.93 18.47 18.31
N LYS A 203 11.68 18.22 17.88
CA LYS A 203 10.71 17.39 18.59
C LYS A 203 11.10 15.92 18.50
N ARG A 204 10.90 15.19 19.61
CA ARG A 204 11.17 13.76 19.70
C ARG A 204 10.02 12.95 19.10
N VAL A 205 9.85 13.03 17.79
CA VAL A 205 8.92 12.20 17.01
C VAL A 205 9.70 11.02 16.43
N GLY A 206 9.30 9.79 16.76
CA GLY A 206 9.90 8.60 16.13
C GLY A 206 9.29 8.35 14.76
N THR A 207 10.07 7.84 13.83
CA THR A 207 9.67 7.64 12.43
C THR A 207 9.99 6.21 11.99
N PHE A 208 8.96 5.44 11.67
CA PHE A 208 9.04 4.01 11.37
C PHE A 208 8.41 3.75 10.01
N LEU A 209 9.19 3.33 9.02
CA LEU A 209 8.69 3.17 7.66
C LEU A 209 8.94 1.76 7.14
N GLY A 210 7.88 1.11 6.67
CA GLY A 210 8.00 -0.05 5.79
C GLY A 210 8.42 0.38 4.39
N ASP A 211 9.60 -0.02 3.94
CA ASP A 211 10.12 0.30 2.60
C ASP A 211 10.96 -0.89 2.10
N SER A 212 10.45 -1.59 1.09
CA SER A 212 11.10 -2.78 0.52
C SER A 212 12.11 -2.47 -0.59
N GLY A 213 12.56 -1.21 -0.67
CA GLY A 213 13.62 -0.83 -1.58
C GLY A 213 13.14 -0.01 -2.76
N SER A 214 14.14 0.55 -3.44
CA SER A 214 13.95 1.41 -4.59
C SER A 214 14.21 0.63 -5.88
N GLU A 215 13.25 0.67 -6.80
CA GLU A 215 13.45 0.24 -8.19
C GLU A 215 14.14 1.33 -9.03
N TRP A 216 14.45 2.49 -8.44
CA TRP A 216 15.00 3.68 -9.11
C TRP A 216 16.48 3.56 -9.53
N ASN A 217 17.02 2.34 -9.58
CA ASN A 217 18.43 2.03 -9.87
C ASN A 217 18.88 2.27 -11.33
N GLY A 218 17.95 2.53 -12.25
CA GLY A 218 18.25 2.72 -13.68
C GLY A 218 19.06 3.97 -14.04
N PHE A 219 19.25 4.91 -13.10
CA PHE A 219 19.96 6.17 -13.36
C PHE A 219 21.46 6.17 -13.04
N ALA A 220 22.01 5.11 -12.44
CA ALA A 220 23.47 4.97 -12.27
C ALA A 220 24.20 4.53 -13.57
N VAL A 221 23.45 4.25 -14.64
CA VAL A 221 23.96 3.76 -15.92
C VAL A 221 25.01 4.72 -16.50
N GLY A 222 24.78 6.03 -16.44
CA GLY A 222 25.77 7.03 -16.89
C GLY A 222 27.11 6.87 -16.16
N VAL A 223 27.09 6.82 -14.83
CA VAL A 223 28.30 6.67 -13.99
C VAL A 223 29.01 5.36 -14.28
N VAL A 224 28.28 4.25 -14.43
CA VAL A 224 28.84 2.92 -14.78
C VAL A 224 29.56 2.95 -16.12
N PHE A 225 29.09 3.76 -17.06
CA PHE A 225 29.71 3.97 -18.38
C PHE A 225 30.61 5.23 -18.45
N GLY A 226 31.01 5.80 -17.30
CA GLY A 226 31.95 6.91 -17.23
C GLY A 226 31.39 8.30 -17.60
N VAL A 227 30.07 8.43 -17.74
CA VAL A 227 29.36 9.68 -18.03
C VAL A 227 28.80 10.25 -16.73
N TYR A 228 29.54 11.18 -16.12
CA TYR A 228 29.15 11.85 -14.88
C TYR A 228 28.36 13.14 -15.15
N GLN A 229 27.25 13.31 -14.44
CA GLN A 229 26.46 14.53 -14.35
C GLN A 229 26.46 15.05 -12.91
N LYS A 230 26.24 16.35 -12.70
CA LYS A 230 26.28 16.95 -11.36
C LYS A 230 25.31 16.31 -10.37
N ARG A 231 24.13 15.86 -10.83
CA ARG A 231 23.16 15.11 -10.01
C ARG A 231 23.70 13.76 -9.48
N ASP A 232 24.73 13.21 -10.12
CA ASP A 232 25.24 11.88 -9.78
C ASP A 232 25.94 11.85 -8.41
N GLN A 233 26.35 13.01 -7.88
CA GLN A 233 26.85 13.10 -6.50
C GLN A 233 25.82 12.66 -5.44
N TYR A 234 24.53 12.70 -5.77
CA TYR A 234 23.44 12.36 -4.84
C TYR A 234 22.95 10.91 -4.98
N GLN A 235 23.47 10.12 -5.93
CA GLN A 235 22.96 8.78 -6.26
C GLN A 235 22.90 7.85 -5.04
N ALA A 236 23.93 7.87 -4.20
CA ALA A 236 24.00 7.03 -3.01
C ALA A 236 22.90 7.34 -1.97
N SER A 237 22.48 8.61 -1.87
CA SER A 237 21.46 9.06 -0.91
C SER A 237 20.05 9.14 -1.49
N CYS A 238 19.89 9.03 -2.80
CA CYS A 238 18.63 9.25 -3.50
C CYS A 238 17.94 7.95 -3.94
N ASN A 239 18.58 6.80 -3.76
CA ASN A 239 18.15 5.55 -4.35
C ASN A 239 18.21 4.36 -3.37
N THR A 240 18.22 4.66 -2.07
CA THR A 240 18.27 3.66 -1.00
C THR A 240 17.06 3.80 -0.10
N CYS A 241 16.48 2.69 0.37
CA CYS A 241 15.30 2.74 1.26
C CYS A 241 15.61 3.33 2.63
N TYR A 242 16.81 3.10 3.17
CA TYR A 242 17.19 3.64 4.49
C TYR A 242 17.27 5.18 4.52
N THR A 243 17.48 5.82 3.37
CA THR A 243 17.48 7.29 3.28
C THR A 243 16.08 7.87 3.21
N THR A 244 15.07 7.11 2.76
CA THR A 244 13.67 7.56 2.63
C THR A 244 13.17 8.19 3.93
N ILE A 245 13.14 7.43 5.02
CA ILE A 245 12.63 7.93 6.31
C ILE A 245 13.61 8.84 7.03
N SER A 246 14.91 8.59 6.90
CA SER A 246 15.98 9.41 7.49
C SER A 246 15.97 10.84 6.93
N ARG A 247 15.65 10.99 5.64
CA ARG A 247 15.51 12.28 4.97
C ARG A 247 14.32 13.06 5.51
N LEU A 248 13.19 12.40 5.75
CA LEU A 248 12.04 13.05 6.41
C LEU A 248 12.40 13.54 7.81
N ALA A 249 13.05 12.70 8.62
CA ALA A 249 13.52 13.10 9.95
C ALA A 249 14.49 14.29 9.87
N HIS A 250 15.41 14.29 8.89
CA HIS A 250 16.35 15.39 8.66
C HIS A 250 15.63 16.69 8.26
N CYS A 251 14.80 16.67 7.21
CA CYS A 251 14.09 17.85 6.69
C CYS A 251 13.14 18.48 7.72
N LEU A 252 12.61 17.68 8.65
CA LEU A 252 11.72 18.14 9.73
C LEU A 252 12.45 18.32 11.06
N SER A 253 13.78 18.09 11.11
CA SER A 253 14.62 18.17 12.31
C SER A 253 14.11 17.33 13.50
N LEU A 254 13.58 16.14 13.23
CA LEU A 254 13.05 15.23 14.24
C LEU A 254 14.21 14.54 15.00
N ARG A 255 13.99 14.27 16.30
CA ARG A 255 15.00 13.65 17.19
C ARG A 255 14.60 12.30 17.78
N GLY A 256 13.48 11.73 17.34
CA GLY A 256 13.06 10.40 17.80
C GLY A 256 13.81 9.26 17.09
N PRO A 257 13.53 8.01 17.48
CA PRO A 257 14.01 6.83 16.77
C PRO A 257 13.62 6.88 15.29
N CYS A 258 14.54 6.57 14.38
CA CYS A 258 14.29 6.57 12.94
C CYS A 258 14.67 5.23 12.33
N LEU A 259 13.67 4.45 11.87
CA LEU A 259 13.87 3.07 11.41
C LEU A 259 13.19 2.83 10.06
N THR A 260 13.91 2.16 9.18
CA THR A 260 13.35 1.51 7.98
C THR A 260 13.20 0.02 8.26
N VAL A 261 12.06 -0.55 7.88
CA VAL A 261 11.72 -1.96 8.07
C VAL A 261 11.45 -2.56 6.70
N ASP A 262 12.09 -3.69 6.41
CA ASP A 262 11.79 -4.50 5.23
C ASP A 262 11.46 -5.93 5.67
N THR A 263 10.17 -6.23 5.66
CA THR A 263 9.64 -7.59 5.86
C THR A 263 8.68 -7.94 4.72
N ALA A 264 8.98 -7.45 3.52
CA ALA A 264 8.13 -7.56 2.32
C ALA A 264 6.71 -7.06 2.59
N CYS A 265 5.67 -7.82 2.24
CA CYS A 265 4.26 -7.41 2.32
C CYS A 265 3.78 -6.98 3.71
N SER A 266 4.50 -7.33 4.79
CA SER A 266 4.15 -6.95 6.17
C SER A 266 4.88 -5.71 6.67
N ALA A 267 5.79 -5.11 5.89
CA ALA A 267 6.73 -4.08 6.34
C ALA A 267 6.07 -2.89 7.05
N SER A 268 4.94 -2.39 6.55
CA SER A 268 4.21 -1.26 7.14
C SER A 268 3.60 -1.59 8.51
N LEU A 269 3.07 -2.81 8.67
CA LEU A 269 2.53 -3.28 9.95
C LEU A 269 3.63 -3.61 10.96
N VAL A 270 4.76 -4.13 10.50
CA VAL A 270 5.93 -4.35 11.36
C VAL A 270 6.53 -3.01 11.80
N ALA A 271 6.56 -2.00 10.92
CA ALA A 271 6.95 -0.64 11.28
C ALA A 271 5.99 -0.02 12.32
N ALA A 272 4.68 -0.22 12.17
CA ALA A 272 3.70 0.17 13.19
C ALA A 272 3.93 -0.58 14.52
N ASN A 273 4.18 -1.89 14.47
CA ASN A 273 4.52 -2.68 15.67
C ASN A 273 5.80 -2.16 16.36
N SER A 274 6.84 -1.80 15.59
CA SER A 274 8.04 -1.16 16.14
C SER A 274 7.70 0.15 16.82
N ALA A 275 6.89 1.02 16.20
CA ALA A 275 6.43 2.25 16.83
C ALA A 275 5.71 1.96 18.16
N MET A 276 4.79 1.00 18.18
CA MET A 276 4.09 0.58 19.39
C MET A 276 5.04 0.12 20.51
N HIS A 277 6.12 -0.61 20.18
CA HIS A 277 7.13 -1.01 21.17
C HIS A 277 7.93 0.16 21.74
N PHE A 278 8.19 1.22 20.97
CA PHE A 278 8.84 2.43 21.47
C PHE A 278 7.89 3.34 22.26
N MET A 279 6.59 3.30 21.96
CA MET A 279 5.59 4.15 22.60
C MET A 279 5.04 3.56 23.89
N ARG A 280 4.68 2.27 23.91
CA ARG A 280 4.07 1.61 25.07
C ARG A 280 5.03 1.54 26.25
N ARG A 281 4.51 1.73 27.46
CA ARG A 281 5.29 1.50 28.68
C ARG A 281 5.28 0.00 28.96
N ARG A 282 6.37 -0.50 29.52
CA ARG A 282 6.35 -1.82 30.16
C ARG A 282 5.90 -1.61 31.60
N VAL A 283 4.59 -1.64 31.83
CA VAL A 283 4.06 -1.74 33.20
C VAL A 283 4.27 -3.18 33.65
N MET A 284 5.33 -3.43 34.43
CA MET A 284 5.47 -4.69 35.15
C MET A 284 4.41 -4.72 36.24
N ARG A 285 3.54 -5.72 36.23
CA ARG A 285 2.44 -5.85 37.20
C ARG A 285 2.99 -6.18 38.59
N GLU A 286 2.32 -5.69 39.62
CA GLU A 286 2.68 -5.91 41.03
C GLU A 286 2.81 -7.42 41.33
N GLY A 287 4.02 -7.85 41.70
CA GLY A 287 4.37 -9.25 41.98
C GLY A 287 5.71 -9.68 41.37
N GLU A 288 6.11 -9.08 40.25
CA GLU A 288 7.43 -9.24 39.64
C GLU A 288 8.40 -8.16 40.17
N ALA A 289 8.79 -8.29 41.43
CA ALA A 289 9.90 -7.60 42.10
C ALA A 289 10.32 -6.22 41.52
N ASN A 290 9.64 -5.14 41.95
CA ASN A 290 10.11 -3.76 42.16
C ASN A 290 11.42 -3.33 41.46
N ARG A 291 11.47 -3.51 40.15
CA ARG A 291 12.40 -2.82 39.26
C ARG A 291 11.57 -2.26 38.13
N VAL A 292 11.06 -1.05 38.34
CA VAL A 292 11.01 -0.11 37.22
C VAL A 292 12.42 -0.16 36.63
N GLN A 293 12.57 -0.57 35.37
CA GLN A 293 13.78 -0.25 34.65
C GLN A 293 13.76 1.28 34.51
N GLU A 294 14.15 1.97 35.58
CA GLU A 294 14.47 3.38 35.51
C GLU A 294 15.59 3.51 34.47
N ARG A 295 15.31 4.32 33.44
CA ARG A 295 16.31 5.01 32.61
C ARG A 295 17.00 4.22 31.49
N GLY A 296 16.25 3.43 30.71
CA GLY A 296 16.75 2.88 29.43
C GLY A 296 16.13 3.48 28.17
N ALA A 297 14.81 3.65 28.13
CA ALA A 297 14.10 4.19 26.98
C ALA A 297 12.97 5.10 27.46
N GLU A 298 13.15 6.42 27.32
CA GLU A 298 12.04 7.37 27.45
C GLU A 298 10.92 6.92 26.50
N SER A 299 9.79 6.49 27.06
CA SER A 299 8.57 6.17 26.30
C SER A 299 8.30 7.30 25.30
N LEU A 300 8.09 6.91 24.05
CA LEU A 300 7.92 7.84 22.95
C LEU A 300 6.47 8.33 22.91
N ASN A 301 6.24 9.64 23.08
CA ASN A 301 4.89 10.20 23.07
C ASN A 301 4.34 10.44 21.65
N HIS A 302 5.23 10.61 20.66
CA HIS A 302 4.88 10.91 19.28
C HIS A 302 5.61 9.96 18.33
N ALA A 303 4.87 9.28 17.47
CA ALA A 303 5.47 8.49 16.40
C ALA A 303 4.72 8.67 15.09
N MET A 304 5.42 8.52 13.98
CA MET A 304 4.85 8.33 12.66
C MET A 304 5.22 6.93 12.19
N CYS A 305 4.23 6.15 11.76
CA CYS A 305 4.45 4.87 11.11
C CYS A 305 3.82 4.85 9.72
N GLY A 306 4.36 4.08 8.78
CA GLY A 306 3.82 4.04 7.44
C GLY A 306 4.43 2.96 6.55
N GLY A 307 4.03 2.97 5.27
CA GLY A 307 4.54 2.10 4.23
C GLY A 307 4.62 2.81 2.89
N ILE A 308 5.60 2.43 2.07
CA ILE A 308 5.80 2.95 0.73
C ILE A 308 6.15 1.83 -0.25
N LEU A 309 5.54 1.87 -1.43
CA LEU A 309 5.96 1.12 -2.60
C LEU A 309 5.77 1.98 -3.85
N ALA A 310 6.87 2.24 -4.57
CA ALA A 310 6.87 2.93 -5.84
C ALA A 310 7.48 2.00 -6.90
N MET A 311 6.81 1.84 -8.03
CA MET A 311 7.16 0.89 -9.07
C MET A 311 7.58 1.62 -10.35
N VAL A 312 8.85 1.51 -10.70
CA VAL A 312 9.45 2.29 -11.80
C VAL A 312 10.23 1.41 -12.76
N HIS A 313 10.31 0.10 -12.52
CA HIS A 313 11.09 -0.82 -13.34
C HIS A 313 10.33 -2.13 -13.65
N PRO A 314 10.45 -2.72 -14.86
CA PRO A 314 9.73 -3.94 -15.24
C PRO A 314 10.19 -5.19 -14.47
N GLY A 315 11.40 -5.15 -13.89
CA GLY A 315 12.03 -6.30 -13.24
C GLY A 315 11.18 -6.93 -12.13
N GLY A 316 10.39 -6.12 -11.40
CA GLY A 316 9.47 -6.61 -10.40
C GLY A 316 8.39 -7.54 -10.99
N TRP A 317 7.72 -7.10 -12.06
CA TRP A 317 6.75 -7.93 -12.79
C TRP A 317 7.36 -9.20 -13.37
N ILE A 318 8.55 -9.09 -13.98
CA ILE A 318 9.24 -10.24 -14.58
C ILE A 318 9.57 -11.28 -13.49
N GLY A 319 10.15 -10.84 -12.37
CA GLY A 319 10.51 -11.71 -11.26
C GLY A 319 9.31 -12.43 -10.65
N GLU A 320 8.22 -11.71 -10.41
CA GLU A 320 7.00 -12.27 -9.80
C GLU A 320 6.21 -13.15 -10.78
N CYS A 321 6.22 -12.85 -12.08
CA CYS A 321 5.72 -13.77 -13.11
C CYS A 321 6.54 -15.06 -13.14
N SER A 322 7.88 -14.97 -13.06
CA SER A 322 8.76 -16.14 -13.00
C SER A 322 8.48 -17.02 -11.78
N ALA A 323 8.14 -16.39 -10.65
CA ALA A 323 7.70 -17.08 -9.44
C ALA A 323 6.23 -17.53 -9.45
N LYS A 324 5.49 -17.27 -10.55
CA LYS A 324 4.05 -17.55 -10.69
C LYS A 324 3.19 -16.94 -9.58
N MET A 325 3.59 -15.75 -9.13
CA MET A 325 2.92 -15.02 -8.07
C MET A 325 1.79 -14.13 -8.60
N LEU A 326 1.93 -13.65 -9.83
CA LEU A 326 0.96 -12.73 -10.44
C LEU A 326 -0.17 -13.46 -11.13
N SER A 327 -1.38 -12.91 -11.02
CA SER A 327 -2.56 -13.38 -11.73
C SER A 327 -2.37 -13.28 -13.25
N LEU A 328 -2.69 -14.35 -14.00
CA LEU A 328 -2.61 -14.33 -15.46
C LEU A 328 -3.62 -13.33 -16.06
N SER A 329 -4.75 -13.16 -15.38
CA SER A 329 -5.81 -12.23 -15.77
C SER A 329 -5.61 -10.81 -15.24
N GLY A 330 -4.51 -10.57 -14.51
CA GLY A 330 -4.11 -9.25 -14.06
C GLY A 330 -5.09 -8.63 -13.06
N ARG A 331 -5.68 -9.43 -12.16
CA ARG A 331 -6.54 -8.98 -11.06
C ARG A 331 -6.37 -9.83 -9.80
N CYS A 332 -6.60 -9.23 -8.63
CA CYS A 332 -6.73 -9.97 -7.37
C CYS A 332 -8.18 -10.44 -7.20
N PHE A 333 -8.44 -11.74 -7.32
CA PHE A 333 -9.75 -12.32 -7.03
C PHE A 333 -9.83 -12.89 -5.62
N THR A 334 -9.61 -12.03 -4.60
CA THR A 334 -9.54 -12.46 -3.20
C THR A 334 -10.79 -13.26 -2.81
N TRP A 335 -10.58 -14.52 -2.40
CA TRP A 335 -11.60 -15.51 -2.03
C TRP A 335 -12.53 -16.02 -3.15
N ASP A 336 -12.33 -15.62 -4.41
CA ASP A 336 -13.06 -16.23 -5.53
C ASP A 336 -12.45 -17.57 -5.95
N ALA A 337 -13.27 -18.45 -6.53
CA ALA A 337 -12.82 -19.73 -7.07
C ALA A 337 -11.83 -19.56 -8.25
N SER A 338 -11.84 -18.41 -8.93
CA SER A 338 -10.90 -18.10 -10.02
C SER A 338 -9.59 -17.45 -9.56
N ALA A 339 -9.31 -17.37 -8.26
CA ALA A 339 -8.06 -16.78 -7.75
C ALA A 339 -6.83 -17.55 -8.25
N ASP A 340 -5.97 -16.87 -9.00
CA ASP A 340 -4.77 -17.43 -9.64
C ASP A 340 -3.47 -16.66 -9.33
N GLY A 341 -3.53 -15.64 -8.49
CA GLY A 341 -2.38 -14.82 -8.09
C GLY A 341 -2.80 -13.42 -7.64
N PHE A 342 -1.81 -12.58 -7.30
CA PHE A 342 -2.05 -11.17 -6.98
C PHE A 342 -1.68 -10.24 -8.15
N ILE A 343 -1.87 -8.94 -7.99
CA ILE A 343 -1.30 -7.91 -8.86
C ILE A 343 -0.51 -6.91 -8.04
N ARG A 344 0.42 -6.22 -8.69
CA ARG A 344 1.22 -5.19 -8.05
C ARG A 344 0.46 -3.86 -7.98
N GLY A 345 0.70 -3.10 -6.91
CA GLY A 345 0.12 -1.76 -6.73
C GLY A 345 1.11 -0.82 -6.06
N GLU A 346 1.06 0.46 -6.42
CA GLU A 346 1.82 1.52 -5.76
C GLU A 346 1.04 2.10 -4.58
N GLY A 347 1.75 2.72 -3.63
CA GLY A 347 1.11 3.42 -2.54
C GLY A 347 2.08 4.03 -1.56
N CYS A 348 1.69 5.15 -0.95
CA CYS A 348 2.34 5.74 0.22
C CYS A 348 1.27 6.00 1.27
N CYS A 349 1.45 5.51 2.50
CA CYS A 349 0.54 5.80 3.60
C CYS A 349 1.32 6.03 4.88
N CYS A 350 0.94 7.06 5.64
CA CYS A 350 1.51 7.38 6.94
C CYS A 350 0.40 7.64 7.96
N ALA A 351 0.65 7.21 9.19
CA ALA A 351 -0.21 7.44 10.34
C ALA A 351 0.61 8.11 11.46
N TYR A 352 0.03 9.13 12.08
CA TYR A 352 0.60 9.78 13.25
C TYR A 352 -0.05 9.23 14.52
N LEU A 353 0.80 8.76 15.42
CA LEU A 353 0.45 8.12 16.67
C LEU A 353 0.81 9.01 17.87
N ARG A 354 -0.07 9.04 18.87
CA ARG A 354 0.17 9.75 20.14
C ARG A 354 -0.18 8.88 21.34
N SER A 355 0.67 8.92 22.38
CA SER A 355 0.37 8.33 23.69
C SER A 355 -0.61 9.22 24.49
N ARG A 356 -1.45 8.60 25.34
CA ARG A 356 -2.50 9.28 26.10
C ARG A 356 -2.01 10.41 27.02
N GLU A 357 -0.82 10.30 27.61
CA GLU A 357 -0.34 11.23 28.65
C GLU A 357 0.11 12.62 28.17
N THR A 358 -0.12 13.01 26.92
CA THR A 358 0.27 14.36 26.50
C THR A 358 -0.72 15.36 27.14
N PRO A 359 -0.35 16.14 28.17
CA PRO A 359 -1.29 16.97 28.96
C PRO A 359 -1.84 18.17 28.16
N GLU A 360 -1.36 18.35 26.93
CA GLU A 360 -1.56 19.53 26.11
C GLU A 360 -2.92 19.61 25.40
N VAL A 361 -3.82 18.62 25.58
CA VAL A 361 -5.14 18.66 24.92
C VAL A 361 -6.26 18.44 25.92
N GLU A 362 -6.64 19.51 26.61
CA GLU A 362 -8.03 19.69 27.03
C GLU A 362 -8.94 19.65 25.80
N GLU A 363 -10.04 18.90 25.89
CA GLU A 363 -11.17 18.89 24.95
C GLU A 363 -10.85 18.69 23.45
N VAL A 364 -11.05 17.45 22.99
CA VAL A 364 -11.52 17.15 21.60
C VAL A 364 -10.51 17.43 20.46
N GLN A 365 -9.34 16.79 20.48
CA GLN A 365 -8.86 16.19 19.22
C GLN A 365 -9.35 14.75 19.18
N ARG A 366 -10.46 14.51 18.46
CA ARG A 366 -10.96 13.15 18.21
C ARG A 366 -9.89 12.37 17.47
N HIS A 367 -9.19 11.49 18.19
CA HIS A 367 -8.35 10.48 17.56
C HIS A 367 -9.21 9.55 16.71
N LEU A 368 -8.71 9.17 15.54
CA LEU A 368 -9.41 8.35 14.56
C LEU A 368 -9.64 6.92 15.07
N ALA A 369 -8.66 6.38 15.79
CA ALA A 369 -8.70 5.03 16.35
C ALA A 369 -7.74 4.89 17.53
N THR A 370 -7.86 3.80 18.27
CA THR A 370 -6.91 3.39 19.32
C THR A 370 -6.30 2.04 18.95
N VAL A 371 -4.98 1.91 19.03
CA VAL A 371 -4.27 0.67 18.72
C VAL A 371 -4.23 -0.22 19.97
N LEU A 372 -5.08 -1.26 19.96
CA LEU A 372 -5.24 -2.17 21.11
C LEU A 372 -4.08 -3.16 21.26
N GLY A 373 -3.45 -3.58 20.17
CA GLY A 373 -2.35 -4.53 20.20
C GLY A 373 -1.73 -4.73 18.82
N THR A 374 -0.50 -5.22 18.82
CA THR A 374 0.24 -5.63 17.64
C THR A 374 1.04 -6.88 17.99
N ALA A 375 1.19 -7.77 17.02
CA ALA A 375 2.00 -8.98 17.15
C ALA A 375 2.68 -9.29 15.82
N VAL A 376 3.88 -9.85 15.89
CA VAL A 376 4.67 -10.26 14.72
C VAL A 376 5.18 -11.67 14.97
N ALA A 377 4.92 -12.56 14.03
CA ALA A 377 5.39 -13.94 14.06
C ALA A 377 5.98 -14.33 12.71
N ALA A 378 6.88 -15.33 12.71
CA ALA A 378 7.44 -15.91 11.50
C ALA A 378 6.76 -17.25 11.19
N ASN A 379 6.66 -17.60 9.91
CA ASN A 379 6.14 -18.91 9.49
C ASN A 379 6.97 -20.09 10.03
N GLY A 380 8.26 -19.86 10.32
CA GLY A 380 9.20 -20.93 10.65
C GLY A 380 9.45 -21.86 9.46
N ARG A 381 9.75 -23.13 9.75
CA ARG A 381 9.94 -24.14 8.70
C ARG A 381 8.58 -24.61 8.17
N GLY A 382 8.27 -24.25 6.93
CA GLY A 382 7.04 -24.65 6.21
C GLY A 382 7.31 -25.50 4.96
N ALA A 383 6.32 -25.56 4.05
CA ALA A 383 6.42 -26.31 2.80
C ALA A 383 7.44 -25.72 1.81
N SER A 384 7.59 -24.40 1.81
CA SER A 384 8.64 -23.66 1.12
C SER A 384 8.90 -22.35 1.87
N LEU A 385 9.95 -21.61 1.48
CA LEU A 385 10.24 -20.30 2.07
C LEU A 385 9.11 -19.29 1.86
N THR A 386 8.38 -19.39 0.74
CA THR A 386 7.34 -18.44 0.33
C THR A 386 5.92 -18.94 0.61
N ALA A 387 5.76 -20.18 1.08
CA ALA A 387 4.45 -20.72 1.41
C ALA A 387 3.89 -20.10 2.71
N PRO A 388 2.60 -19.73 2.76
CA PRO A 388 1.96 -19.26 3.99
C PRO A 388 1.78 -20.41 5.01
N SER A 389 1.62 -20.06 6.29
CA SER A 389 1.40 -21.01 7.39
C SER A 389 0.17 -20.63 8.20
N GLY A 390 -0.90 -21.44 8.10
CA GLY A 390 -2.12 -21.30 8.88
C GLY A 390 -1.87 -21.22 10.40
N PRO A 391 -1.13 -22.18 10.99
CA PRO A 391 -0.81 -22.16 12.42
C PRO A 391 -0.04 -20.90 12.86
N ALA A 392 0.90 -20.41 12.06
CA ALA A 392 1.64 -19.18 12.40
C ALA A 392 0.75 -17.94 12.35
N MET A 393 -0.18 -17.87 11.39
CA MET A 393 -1.18 -16.79 11.32
C MET A 393 -2.09 -16.80 12.56
N SER A 394 -2.58 -17.96 12.97
CA SER A 394 -3.39 -18.08 14.19
C SER A 394 -2.62 -17.67 15.45
N MET A 395 -1.32 -18.01 15.54
CA MET A 395 -0.47 -17.60 16.65
C MET A 395 -0.29 -16.08 16.72
N ALA A 396 -0.15 -15.40 15.57
CA ALA A 396 -0.03 -13.94 15.53
C ALA A 396 -1.35 -13.21 15.87
N MET A 397 -2.49 -13.88 15.73
CA MET A 397 -3.82 -13.32 16.02
C MET A 397 -4.30 -13.59 17.45
N ALA A 398 -3.71 -14.58 18.12
CA ALA A 398 -3.99 -14.94 19.51
C ALA A 398 -3.32 -13.98 20.48
#